data_AF-A0A7C3ZAF9-F1
#
_entry.id   AF-A0A7C3ZAF9-F1
#
_cell.length_a   1.000
_cell.length_b   1.000
_cell.length_c   1.000
_cell.angle_alpha   90.00
_cell.angle_beta   90.00
_cell.angle_gamma   90.00
#
_symmetry.space_group_name_H-M   'P 1'
#
loop_
_entity.id
_entity.type
_entity.pdbx_description
1 polymer ?
#
loop_
_entity_poly.entity_id
_entity_poly.type
_entity_poly.pdbx_seq_one_letter_code
_entity_poly.pdbx_strand_id
1 'polypeptide(L)'
;NVVFREQNRCYYCVGNRLEKTAALAKSSKFTHFSTTLLYSRHQNHDYIKEAGLNLQKKYGVNFYYEDFRRGYKEGIELSREYGLYRQNYCGCIYSEKERFFRKQT
;
A
#
# COMPACT_ATOMS: atom_id res chain seq x y z
N ASN A 1 -17.59 -1.96 4.52
CA ASN A 1 -18.42 -1.76 3.30
C ASN A 1 -18.24 -0.30 2.87
N VAL A 2 -18.06 -0.03 1.57
CA VAL A 2 -17.81 1.32 0.99
C VAL A 2 -18.92 1.79 0.04
N VAL A 3 -20.04 1.07 -0.04
CA VAL A 3 -21.20 1.44 -0.87
C VAL A 3 -21.66 2.86 -0.51
N PHE A 4 -21.89 3.70 -1.53
CA PHE A 4 -22.18 5.14 -1.43
C PHE A 4 -21.02 6.01 -0.92
N ARG A 5 -19.82 5.45 -0.77
CA ARG A 5 -18.59 6.14 -0.31
C ARG A 5 -17.36 5.65 -1.10
N GLU A 6 -17.52 5.38 -2.38
CA GLU A 6 -16.52 4.75 -3.25
C GLU A 6 -15.23 5.59 -3.39
N GLN A 7 -15.31 6.90 -3.15
CA GLN A 7 -14.15 7.79 -3.08
C GLN A 7 -13.19 7.39 -1.94
N ASN A 8 -13.72 6.83 -0.85
CA ASN A 8 -12.95 6.40 0.32
C ASN A 8 -12.47 4.94 0.24
N ARG A 9 -12.66 4.27 -0.90
CA ARG A 9 -12.30 2.86 -1.08
C ARG A 9 -10.85 2.53 -0.76
N CYS A 10 -9.93 3.44 -1.10
CA CYS A 10 -8.49 3.22 -0.89
C CYS A 10 -8.16 3.22 0.60
N TYR A 11 -8.73 4.14 1.39
CA TYR A 11 -8.58 4.16 2.85
C TYR A 11 -9.04 2.84 3.46
N TYR A 12 -10.24 2.38 3.09
CA TYR A 12 -10.75 1.09 3.56
C TYR A 12 -9.85 -0.10 3.16
N CYS A 13 -9.43 -0.17 1.90
CA CYS A 13 -8.59 -1.25 1.38
C CYS A 13 -7.23 -1.30 2.08
N VAL A 14 -6.55 -0.16 2.18
CA VAL A 14 -5.24 -0.02 2.81
C VAL A 14 -5.33 -0.34 4.29
N GLY A 15 -6.29 0.25 5.00
CA GLY A 15 -6.50 0.01 6.44
C GLY A 15 -6.75 -1.46 6.75
N ASN A 16 -7.66 -2.11 6.01
CA ASN A 16 -7.96 -3.53 6.19
C ASN A 16 -6.75 -4.44 5.90
N ARG A 17 -5.95 -4.13 4.86
CA ARG A 17 -4.72 -4.88 4.55
C ARG A 17 -3.69 -4.72 5.65
N LEU A 18 -3.43 -3.49 6.10
CA LEU A 18 -2.50 -3.21 7.19
C LEU A 18 -2.91 -3.88 8.50
N GLU A 19 -4.20 -3.84 8.83
CA GLU A 19 -4.71 -4.46 10.06
C GLU A 19 -4.50 -5.98 10.06
N LYS A 20 -4.80 -6.65 8.94
CA LYS A 20 -4.50 -8.08 8.79
C LYS A 20 -3.01 -8.38 8.91
N THR A 21 -2.15 -7.54 8.31
CA THR A 21 -0.69 -7.68 8.43
C THR A 21 -0.23 -7.51 9.88
N ALA A 22 -0.72 -6.50 10.60
CA ALA A 22 -0.38 -6.26 12.01
C ALA A 22 -0.85 -7.41 12.92
N ALA A 23 -2.07 -7.91 12.69
CA ALA A 23 -2.62 -9.05 13.43
C ALA A 23 -1.79 -10.31 13.22
N LEU A 24 -1.40 -10.61 11.97
CA LEU A 24 -0.52 -11.73 11.65
C LEU A 24 0.88 -11.54 12.25
N ALA A 25 1.41 -10.31 12.22
CA ALA A 25 2.69 -10.00 12.81
C ALA A 25 2.72 -10.31 14.32
N LYS A 26 1.64 -9.93 15.02
CA LYS A 26 1.46 -10.20 16.44
C LYS A 26 1.36 -11.69 16.74
N SER A 27 0.50 -12.43 16.04
CA SER A 27 0.32 -13.86 16.27
C SER A 27 1.57 -14.67 15.95
N SER A 28 2.38 -14.22 14.98
CA SER A 28 3.63 -14.84 14.57
C SER A 28 4.86 -14.34 15.35
N LYS A 29 4.67 -13.49 16.36
CA LYS A 29 5.74 -12.93 17.23
C LYS A 29 6.81 -12.12 16.47
N PHE A 30 6.45 -11.52 15.33
CA PHE A 30 7.33 -10.55 14.67
C PHE A 30 7.42 -9.26 15.50
N THR A 31 8.58 -8.60 15.41
CA THR A 31 8.82 -7.33 16.12
C THR A 31 8.28 -6.13 15.34
N HIS A 32 8.22 -6.25 14.01
CA HIS A 32 7.82 -5.18 13.11
C HIS A 32 6.87 -5.67 12.02
N PHE A 33 6.07 -4.75 11.50
CA PHE A 33 5.35 -4.91 10.25
C PHE A 33 5.46 -3.66 9.40
N SER A 34 5.29 -3.81 8.08
CA SER A 34 5.30 -2.71 7.13
C SER A 34 4.44 -3.06 5.91
N THR A 35 4.50 -2.23 4.87
CA THR A 35 3.77 -2.45 3.61
C THR A 35 4.58 -1.99 2.41
N THR A 36 4.51 -2.77 1.32
CA THR A 36 5.10 -2.41 0.03
C THR A 36 4.41 -1.19 -0.62
N LEU A 37 3.24 -0.80 -0.11
CA LEU A 37 2.52 0.40 -0.58
C LEU A 37 3.32 1.70 -0.36
N LEU A 38 4.29 1.69 0.56
CA LEU A 38 5.21 2.80 0.80
C LEU A 38 6.21 3.04 -0.37
N TYR A 39 6.30 2.14 -1.34
CA TYR A 39 7.04 2.38 -2.59
C TYR A 39 6.23 3.19 -3.62
N SER A 40 4.90 3.13 -3.56
CA SER A 40 4.05 3.71 -4.59
C SER A 40 3.94 5.23 -4.46
N ARG A 41 4.13 5.94 -5.58
CA ARG A 41 3.92 7.40 -5.68
C ARG A 41 2.44 7.80 -5.72
N HIS A 42 1.54 6.83 -5.89
CA HIS A 42 0.08 7.06 -5.97
C HIS A 42 -0.64 6.85 -4.63
N GLN A 43 0.04 6.29 -3.63
CA GLN A 43 -0.55 6.00 -2.33
C GLN A 43 -0.44 7.21 -1.39
N ASN A 44 -1.46 7.40 -0.55
CA ASN A 44 -1.43 8.41 0.50
C ASN A 44 -0.56 7.90 1.67
N HIS A 45 0.70 8.33 1.72
CA HIS A 45 1.67 7.92 2.73
C HIS A 45 1.30 8.40 4.13
N ASP A 46 0.75 9.61 4.26
CA ASP A 46 0.35 10.16 5.56
C ASP A 46 -0.72 9.30 6.20
N TYR A 47 -1.72 8.90 5.40
CA TYR A 47 -2.74 7.96 5.86
C TYR A 47 -2.14 6.58 6.23
N ILE A 48 -1.26 6.02 5.40
CA ILE A 48 -0.60 4.73 5.68
C ILE A 48 0.18 4.81 6.99
N LYS A 49 0.91 5.91 7.20
CA LYS A 49 1.71 6.15 8.40
C LYS A 49 0.81 6.23 9.62
N GLU A 50 -0.24 7.05 9.59
CA GLU A 50 -1.19 7.19 10.68
C GLU A 50 -1.87 5.85 11.01
N ALA A 51 -2.39 5.16 10.00
CA ALA A 51 -3.02 3.86 10.17
C ALA A 51 -2.06 2.82 10.77
N GLY A 52 -0.82 2.76 10.28
CA GLY A 52 0.22 1.87 10.79
C GLY A 52 0.58 2.16 12.25
N LEU A 53 0.76 3.44 12.62
CA LEU A 53 1.04 3.84 14.00
C LEU A 53 -0.12 3.52 14.95
N ASN A 54 -1.37 3.69 14.50
CA ASN A 54 -2.55 3.31 15.28
C ASN A 54 -2.63 1.78 15.47
N LEU A 55 -2.33 1.01 14.43
CA LEU A 55 -2.28 -0.46 14.51
C LEU A 55 -1.12 -0.95 15.39
N GLN A 56 0.03 -0.26 15.38
CA GLN A 56 1.12 -0.54 16.31
C GLN A 56 0.65 -0.46 17.76
N LYS A 57 -0.08 0.60 18.14
CA LYS A 57 -0.66 0.74 19.48
C LYS A 57 -1.67 -0.37 19.78
N LYS A 58 -2.52 -0.72 18.81
CA LYS A 58 -3.57 -1.74 18.96
C LYS A 58 -3.02 -3.15 19.14
N TYR A 59 -2.01 -3.55 18.36
CA TYR A 59 -1.51 -4.91 18.33
C TYR A 59 -0.21 -5.12 19.13
N GLY A 60 0.47 -4.05 19.52
CA GLY A 60 1.76 -4.10 20.21
C GLY A 60 2.88 -4.67 19.34
N VAL A 61 2.89 -4.30 18.05
CA VAL A 61 3.95 -4.63 17.07
C VAL A 61 4.37 -3.34 16.40
N ASN A 62 5.67 -3.09 16.24
CA ASN A 62 6.13 -1.82 15.70
C ASN A 62 5.80 -1.67 14.21
N PHE A 63 5.25 -0.52 13.83
CA PHE A 63 5.08 -0.19 12.42
C PHE A 63 6.37 0.45 11.89
N TYR A 64 7.01 -0.21 10.94
CA TYR A 64 8.17 0.33 10.25
C TYR A 64 7.72 1.17 9.06
N TYR A 65 7.77 2.50 9.22
CA TYR A 65 7.56 3.45 8.14
C TYR A 65 8.90 3.84 7.53
N GLU A 66 8.99 3.76 6.20
CA GLU A 66 10.10 4.27 5.41
C GLU A 66 9.54 4.82 4.10
N ASP A 67 10.07 5.95 3.63
CA ASP A 67 9.66 6.53 2.36
C ASP A 67 10.47 5.94 1.21
N PHE A 68 10.06 4.75 0.76
CA PHE A 68 10.73 4.03 -0.33
C PHE A 68 10.59 4.73 -1.70
N ARG A 69 9.85 5.84 -1.82
CA ARG A 69 9.77 6.62 -3.09
C ARG A 69 11.12 7.21 -3.47
N ARG A 70 12.05 7.36 -2.51
CA ARG A 70 13.42 7.84 -2.76
C ARG A 70 14.19 6.93 -3.72
N GLY A 71 13.98 5.61 -3.66
CA GLY A 71 14.60 4.62 -4.55
C GLY A 71 13.74 4.26 -5.77
N TYR A 72 12.73 5.07 -6.09
CA TYR A 72 11.76 4.72 -7.14
C TYR A 72 12.40 4.64 -8.52
N LYS A 73 13.31 5.55 -8.88
CA LYS A 73 13.93 5.56 -10.22
C LYS A 73 14.85 4.36 -10.40
N GLU A 74 15.67 4.09 -9.41
CA GLU A 74 16.59 2.97 -9.35
C GLU A 74 15.81 1.64 -9.38
N GLY A 75 14.71 1.56 -8.63
CA GLY A 75 13.81 0.40 -8.68
C GLY A 75 13.14 0.20 -10.04
N ILE A 76 12.86 1.29 -10.79
CA ILE A 76 12.39 1.21 -12.18
C ILE A 76 13.47 0.60 -13.09
N GLU A 77 14.72 0.98 -12.93
CA GLU A 77 15.81 0.51 -13.77
C GLU A 77 16.12 -0.96 -13.48
N LEU A 78 16.31 -1.31 -12.20
CA LEU A 78 16.54 -2.68 -11.75
C LEU A 78 15.41 -3.63 -12.16
N SER A 79 14.14 -3.19 -12.05
CA SER A 79 13.02 -4.04 -12.49
C SER A 79 13.02 -4.32 -14.00
N ARG A 80 13.55 -3.42 -14.83
CA ARG A 80 13.70 -3.66 -16.27
C ARG A 80 14.88 -4.59 -16.55
N GLU A 81 16.01 -4.34 -15.90
CA GLU A 81 17.21 -5.18 -16.02
C GLU A 81 16.91 -6.64 -15.66
N TYR A 82 16.19 -6.86 -14.56
CA TYR A 82 15.80 -8.19 -14.10
C TYR A 82 14.59 -8.80 -14.82
N GLY A 83 14.01 -8.11 -15.81
CA GLY A 83 12.84 -8.59 -16.53
C GLY A 83 11.60 -8.81 -15.66
N LEU A 84 11.48 -8.05 -14.55
CA LEU A 84 10.37 -8.22 -13.62
C LEU A 84 9.08 -7.66 -14.20
N TYR A 85 7.97 -8.36 -13.97
CA TYR A 85 6.65 -7.85 -14.29
C TYR A 85 6.34 -6.56 -13.51
N ARG A 86 5.85 -5.55 -14.21
CA ARG A 86 5.56 -4.23 -13.64
C ARG A 86 4.08 -3.90 -13.74
N GLN A 87 3.38 -4.12 -12.64
CA GLN A 87 1.98 -3.79 -12.53
C GLN A 87 1.77 -2.27 -12.47
N ASN A 88 0.94 -1.73 -13.36
CA ASN A 88 0.60 -0.30 -13.47
C ASN A 88 -0.80 0.04 -12.92
N TYR A 89 -1.34 -0.80 -12.03
CA TYR A 89 -2.64 -0.65 -11.37
C TYR A 89 -2.61 -1.37 -10.02
N CYS A 90 -3.46 -0.99 -9.06
CA CYS A 90 -3.40 -1.55 -7.71
C CYS A 90 -4.15 -2.90 -7.53
N GLY A 91 -4.78 -3.40 -8.58
CA GLY A 91 -5.54 -4.65 -8.58
C GLY A 91 -7.04 -4.52 -8.28
N CYS A 92 -7.56 -3.32 -7.99
CA CYS A 92 -9.00 -3.10 -7.86
C CYS A 92 -9.64 -2.72 -9.20
N ILE A 93 -10.93 -3.03 -9.37
CA ILE A 93 -11.68 -2.74 -10.60
C ILE A 93 -11.66 -1.26 -11.00
N TYR A 94 -11.57 -0.35 -10.02
CA TYR A 94 -11.46 1.09 -10.28
C TYR A 94 -10.10 1.44 -10.89
N SER A 95 -9.00 0.94 -10.33
CA SER A 95 -7.66 1.17 -10.85
C SER A 95 -7.44 0.47 -12.19
N GLU A 96 -8.09 -0.67 -12.39
CA GLU A 96 -8.14 -1.35 -13.67
C GLU A 96 -8.89 -0.53 -14.72
N LYS A 97 -10.05 0.04 -14.38
CA LYS A 97 -10.78 0.97 -15.23
C LYS A 97 -9.94 2.19 -15.58
N GLU A 98 -9.28 2.81 -14.60
CA GLU A 98 -8.37 3.95 -14.82
C GLU A 98 -7.21 3.60 -15.76
N ARG A 99 -6.69 2.37 -15.68
CA ARG A 99 -5.64 1.85 -16.57
C ARG A 99 -6.11 1.72 -18.02
N PHE A 100 -7.29 1.13 -18.26
CA PHE A 100 -7.79 0.82 -19.61
C PHE A 100 -8.48 2.02 -20.29
N PHE A 101 -9.30 2.76 -19.55
CA PHE A 101 -10.11 3.85 -20.08
C PHE A 101 -9.43 5.22 -19.90
N ARG A 102 -8.09 5.29 -20.10
CA ARG A 102 -7.36 6.56 -20.04
C ARG A 102 -8.14 7.60 -20.84
N LYS A 103 -8.54 8.69 -20.18
CA LYS A 103 -9.26 9.79 -20.83
C LYS A 103 -8.46 10.18 -22.06
N GLN A 104 -9.07 10.06 -23.24
CA GLN A 104 -8.58 10.77 -24.42
C GLN A 104 -8.68 12.26 -24.04
N THR A 105 -7.53 12.87 -23.76
CA THR A 105 -7.36 14.32 -23.83
C THR A 105 -7.22 14.71 -25.27
#